data_AF-A0A7W5E1Y4-F1
#
_entry.id   AF-A0A7W5E1Y4-F1
#
_cell.length_a   1.000
_cell.length_b   1.000
_cell.length_c   1.000
_cell.angle_alpha   90.00
_cell.angle_beta   90.00
_cell.angle_gamma   90.00
#
_symmetry.space_group_name_H-M   'P 1'
#
loop_
_entity.id
_entity.type
_entity.pdbx_description
1 polymer ?
#
loop_
_entity_poly.entity_id
_entity_poly.type
_entity_poly.pdbx_seq_one_letter_code
_entity_poly.pdbx_strand_id
1 'polypeptide(L)' 'MRSSIFLSTVFALVFIAGCEPAEPAVPVERDEMRAYLDEHPEMVISDEELNKQPVGRADDMDQ' A
#
# COMPACT_ATOMS: atom_id res chain seq x y z
N MET A 1 -34.15 22.90 -28.11
CA MET A 1 -32.75 22.53 -28.41
C MET A 1 -31.77 23.24 -27.46
N ARG A 2 -31.86 23.03 -26.14
CA ARG A 2 -30.94 23.63 -25.13
C ARG A 2 -30.56 22.69 -23.98
N SER A 3 -31.27 21.57 -23.79
CA SER A 3 -31.02 20.63 -22.68
C SER A 3 -29.90 19.61 -22.93
N SER A 4 -29.46 19.42 -24.18
CA SER A 4 -28.54 18.32 -24.54
C SER A 4 -27.07 18.60 -24.21
N ILE A 5 -26.71 19.85 -23.94
CA ILE A 5 -25.31 20.26 -23.69
C ILE A 5 -24.94 20.05 -22.21
N PHE A 6 -25.90 20.20 -21.30
CA PHE A 6 -25.67 20.07 -19.86
C PHE A 6 -25.39 18.64 -19.40
N LEU A 7 -25.87 17.63 -20.12
CA LEU A 7 -25.67 16.23 -19.74
C LEU A 7 -24.26 15.72 -20.05
N SER A 8 -23.59 16.32 -21.04
CA SER A 8 -22.26 15.91 -21.52
C SER A 8 -21.14 16.33 -20.57
N THR A 9 -21.24 17.53 -19.98
CA THR A 9 -20.18 18.07 -19.10
C THR A 9 -20.10 17.37 -17.75
N VAL A 10 -21.19 16.82 -17.24
CA VAL A 10 -21.19 16.08 -15.97
C VAL A 10 -20.45 14.75 -16.09
N PHE A 11 -20.54 14.09 -17.25
CA PHE A 11 -19.88 12.79 -17.45
C PHE A 11 -18.35 12.90 -17.57
N ALA A 12 -17.84 14.04 -18.02
CA ALA A 12 -16.40 14.29 -18.14
C ALA A 12 -15.68 14.44 -16.79
N LEU A 13 -16.39 14.90 -15.74
CA LEU A 13 -15.80 15.09 -14.41
C LEU A 13 -15.71 13.80 -13.59
N VAL A 14 -16.54 12.80 -13.89
CA VAL A 14 -16.54 11.51 -13.17
C VAL A 14 -15.30 10.66 -13.51
N PHE A 15 -14.70 10.87 -14.69
CA PHE A 15 -13.52 10.11 -15.14
C PHE A 15 -12.19 10.54 -14.51
N ILE A 16 -12.13 11.68 -13.80
CA ILE A 16 -10.88 12.22 -13.25
C ILE A 16 -10.64 11.72 -11.80
N ALA A 17 -11.63 11.09 -11.16
CA ALA A 17 -11.55 10.65 -9.76
C ALA A 17 -10.91 9.26 -9.56
N GLY A 18 -10.40 8.62 -10.62
CA GLY A 18 -10.00 7.20 -10.59
C GLY A 18 -8.50 6.92 -10.68
N CYS A 19 -7.63 7.86 -10.34
CA CYS A 19 -6.18 7.63 -10.30
C CYS A 19 -5.64 8.07 -8.94
N GLU A 20 -5.97 7.29 -7.90
CA GLU A 20 -5.16 7.30 -6.69
C GLU A 20 -3.72 6.92 -7.06
N PRO A 21 -2.71 7.55 -6.45
CA PRO A 21 -1.33 7.14 -6.67
C PRO A 21 -1.25 5.67 -6.26
N ALA A 22 -0.98 4.81 -7.24
CA ALA A 22 -0.74 3.38 -7.07
C ALA A 22 0.62 3.14 -6.38
N GLU A 23 0.96 3.97 -5.39
CA GLU A 23 2.03 3.67 -4.47
C GLU A 23 1.47 2.67 -3.47
N PRO A 24 2.12 1.50 -3.30
CA PRO A 24 1.75 0.59 -2.23
C PRO A 24 1.93 1.32 -0.90
N ALA A 25 0.82 1.76 -0.31
CA ALA A 25 0.80 2.49 0.95
C ALA A 25 0.56 1.50 2.08
N VAL A 26 1.44 1.53 3.08
CA VAL A 26 1.19 0.83 4.35
C VAL A 26 0.27 1.73 5.19
N PRO A 27 -0.83 1.18 5.75
CA PRO A 27 -1.73 1.98 6.59
C PRO A 27 -0.99 2.53 7.81
N VAL A 28 -1.38 3.72 8.25
CA VAL A 28 -0.73 4.39 9.40
C VAL A 28 -1.61 4.29 10.65
N GLU A 29 -2.92 4.10 10.46
CA GLU A 29 -3.88 3.93 11.55
C GLU A 29 -3.78 2.52 12.14
N ARG A 30 -3.85 2.43 13.47
CA ARG A 30 -3.61 1.18 14.20
C ARG A 30 -4.59 0.07 13.84
N ASP A 31 -5.86 0.41 13.68
CA ASP A 31 -6.90 -0.58 13.42
C ASP A 31 -6.82 -1.08 11.97
N GLU A 32 -6.45 -0.20 11.03
CA GLU A 32 -6.17 -0.55 9.63
C GLU A 32 -4.88 -1.37 9.50
N MET A 33 -3.84 -1.06 10.26
CA MET A 33 -2.61 -1.84 10.33
C MET A 33 -2.88 -3.27 10.80
N ARG A 34 -3.81 -3.46 11.75
CA ARG A 34 -4.15 -4.80 12.24
C ARG A 34 -4.81 -5.64 11.15
N ALA A 35 -5.76 -5.07 10.43
CA ALA A 35 -6.38 -5.72 9.28
C ALA A 35 -5.35 -6.04 8.18
N TYR A 36 -4.42 -5.12 7.91
CA TYR A 36 -3.36 -5.30 6.93
C TYR A 36 -2.39 -6.43 7.28
N LEU A 37 -2.00 -6.56 8.56
CA LEU A 37 -1.17 -7.68 9.02
C LEU A 37 -1.92 -9.02 9.00
N ASP A 38 -3.24 -9.03 9.23
CA ASP A 38 -4.08 -10.22 9.12
C ASP A 38 -4.18 -10.70 7.65
N GLU A 39 -4.18 -9.76 6.69
CA GLU A 39 -4.15 -10.05 5.24
C GLU A 39 -2.77 -10.53 4.75
N HIS A 40 -1.70 -10.14 5.44
CA HIS A 40 -0.30 -10.40 5.09
C HIS A 40 0.46 -11.10 6.24
N PRO A 41 0.12 -12.37 6.55
CA PRO A 41 0.70 -13.09 7.68
C PRO A 41 2.22 -13.30 7.55
N GLU A 42 2.77 -13.25 6.33
CA GLU A 42 4.20 -13.33 6.07
C GLU A 42 5.03 -12.18 6.66
N MET A 43 4.39 -11.05 6.97
CA MET A 43 5.05 -9.91 7.63
C MET A 43 5.13 -10.06 9.15
N VAL A 44 4.35 -10.98 9.72
CA VAL A 44 4.33 -11.21 11.17
C VAL A 44 5.50 -12.13 11.52
N ILE A 45 6.61 -11.53 11.92
CA ILE A 45 7.78 -12.24 12.41
C ILE A 45 7.69 -12.48 13.92
N SER A 46 8.12 -13.65 14.36
CA SER A 46 8.22 -13.95 15.79
C SER A 46 9.40 -13.23 16.44
N ASP A 47 9.35 -13.04 17.77
CA ASP A 47 10.48 -12.52 18.53
C ASP A 47 11.73 -13.39 18.37
N GLU A 48 11.57 -14.70 18.26
CA GLU A 48 12.68 -15.62 18.01
C GLU A 48 13.32 -15.31 16.65
N GLU A 49 12.54 -15.07 15.61
CA GLU A 49 13.05 -14.71 14.28
C GLU A 49 13.70 -13.34 14.24
N LEU A 50 13.11 -12.35 14.92
CA LEU A 50 13.66 -11.01 15.02
C LEU A 50 15.03 -11.00 15.73
N ASN A 51 15.21 -11.87 16.73
CA ASN A 51 16.44 -11.96 17.52
C ASN A 51 17.47 -12.94 16.94
N LYS A 52 17.18 -13.63 15.83
CA LYS A 52 18.19 -14.44 15.14
C LYS A 52 19.31 -13.51 14.69
N GLN A 53 20.56 -13.92 14.93
CA GLN A 53 21.68 -13.22 14.33
C GLN A 53 21.47 -13.20 12.82
N PRO A 54 21.61 -12.04 12.15
CA PRO A 54 21.60 -12.03 10.71
C PRO A 54 22.69 -12.99 10.26
N VAL A 55 22.32 -13.96 9.44
CA VAL A 55 23.28 -14.82 8.73
C VAL A 55 23.88 -13.95 7.64
N GLY A 56 24.69 -12.97 8.06
CA GLY A 56 25.55 -12.21 7.19
C GLY A 56 26.54 -13.19 6.59
N ARG A 57 26.62 -13.21 5.26
CA ARG A 57 27.78 -13.73 4.55
C ARG A 57 28.98 -13.01 5.14
N ALA A 58 29.81 -13.73 5.90
CA ALA A 58 30.99 -13.18 6.58
C ALA A 58 32.05 -12.59 5.61
N ASP A 59 31.76 -12.51 4.31
CA ASP A 59 32.69 -12.07 3.27
C ASP A 59 32.63 -10.55 2.99
N ASP A 60 31.57 -9.85 3.43
CA ASP A 60 31.31 -8.45 2.98
C ASP A 60 31.65 -7.36 4.01
N MET A 61 32.02 -7.72 5.25
CA MET A 61 32.33 -6.75 6.32
C MET A 61 33.83 -6.59 6.60
N ASP A 62 34.69 -7.32 5.88
CA ASP A 62 36.16 -7.28 5.99
C ASP A 62 36.87 -6.70 4.75
N GLN A 63 36.18 -5.95 3.87
CA GLN A 63 36.80 -5.21 2.74
C GLN A 63 36.91 -3.71 2.98
#